data_AF-A0A3P5YVP1-F1
#
_entry.id   AF-A0A3P5YVP1-F1
#
_cell.length_a   1.000
_cell.length_b   1.000
_cell.length_c   1.000
_cell.angle_alpha   90.00
_cell.angle_beta   90.00
_cell.angle_gamma   90.00
#
_symmetry.space_group_name_H-M   'P 1'
#
loop_
_entity.id
_entity.type
_entity.pdbx_description
1 polymer ?
#
loop_
_entity_poly.entity_id
_entity_poly.type
_entity_poly.pdbx_seq_one_letter_code
_entity_poly.pdbx_strand_id
1 'polypeptide(L)'
;MSLPLEDENNIISRMDHKGKRNVIDIYAAEDGERPFITFKYHISGREEGYPGAVSNTPTYILMSETTMKLNMEASAENKNTPINLAQNTYWNLAGNAS
;
A
#
# COMPACT_ATOMS: atom_id res chain seq x y z
N MET A 1 18.96 -7.07 -15.80
CA MET A 1 19.01 -6.50 -14.44
C MET A 1 18.13 -7.38 -13.57
N SER A 2 18.67 -8.03 -12.54
CA SER A 2 17.93 -8.92 -11.65
C SER A 2 17.44 -8.16 -10.42
N LEU A 3 16.19 -8.41 -10.01
CA LEU A 3 15.59 -7.83 -8.81
C LEU A 3 16.19 -8.51 -7.55
N PRO A 4 16.36 -7.78 -6.43
CA PRO A 4 16.89 -8.35 -5.20
C PRO A 4 15.87 -9.32 -4.58
N LEU A 5 16.32 -10.53 -4.28
CA LEU A 5 15.52 -11.52 -3.57
C LEU A 5 15.48 -11.16 -2.08
N GLU A 6 14.29 -11.10 -1.49
CA GLU A 6 14.12 -10.89 -0.04
C GLU A 6 13.87 -12.20 0.71
N ASP A 7 13.22 -13.16 0.05
CA ASP A 7 12.98 -14.52 0.53
C ASP A 7 13.25 -15.50 -0.60
N GLU A 8 13.47 -16.79 -0.31
CA GLU A 8 13.84 -17.92 -1.18
C GLU A 8 13.13 -18.00 -2.55
N ASN A 9 13.46 -17.05 -3.44
CA ASN A 9 12.96 -16.77 -4.80
C ASN A 9 11.82 -15.74 -4.95
N ASN A 10 11.44 -14.98 -3.91
CA ASN A 10 10.39 -13.95 -3.98
C ASN A 10 10.90 -12.53 -3.70
N ILE A 11 10.26 -11.57 -4.37
CA ILE A 11 10.45 -10.13 -4.15
C ILE A 11 9.17 -9.64 -3.50
N ILE A 12 9.30 -9.04 -2.31
CA ILE A 12 8.17 -8.48 -1.57
C ILE A 12 8.45 -7.00 -1.37
N SER A 13 7.84 -6.16 -2.20
CA SER A 13 7.83 -4.72 -1.93
C SER A 13 6.83 -4.43 -0.83
N ARG A 14 7.36 -4.05 0.33
CA ARG A 14 6.56 -3.58 1.45
C ARG A 14 6.62 -2.06 1.54
N MET A 15 5.56 -1.45 2.07
CA MET A 15 5.59 -0.03 2.42
C MET A 15 6.63 0.27 3.52
N ASP A 16 7.08 -0.74 4.28
CA ASP A 16 8.15 -0.68 5.27
C ASP A 16 9.40 -1.45 4.82
N HIS A 17 10.22 -0.87 3.94
CA HIS A 17 11.50 -1.48 3.58
C HIS A 17 12.51 -1.38 4.73
N LYS A 18 12.92 -2.52 5.31
CA LYS A 18 14.02 -2.65 6.29
C LYS A 18 13.94 -1.71 7.50
N GLY A 19 12.73 -1.46 8.01
CA GLY A 19 12.53 -0.60 9.18
C GLY A 19 12.72 0.90 8.92
N LYS A 20 12.93 1.33 7.66
CA LYS A 20 12.76 2.73 7.28
C LYS A 20 11.28 2.96 7.02
N ARG A 21 10.65 3.73 7.91
CA ARG A 21 9.29 4.23 7.66
C ARG A 21 9.38 5.20 6.51
N ASN A 22 8.87 4.80 5.35
CA ASN A 22 8.62 5.75 4.30
C ASN A 22 7.51 6.71 4.74
N VAL A 23 7.61 7.98 4.33
CA VAL A 23 6.60 8.98 4.69
C VAL A 23 5.34 8.67 3.89
N ILE A 24 4.27 8.34 4.61
CA ILE A 24 2.93 8.19 4.04
C ILE A 24 2.18 9.47 4.36
N ASP A 25 1.77 10.18 3.31
CA ASP A 25 1.00 11.41 3.45
C ASP A 25 -0.49 11.11 3.45
N ILE A 26 -1.26 11.90 4.21
CA ILE A 26 -2.71 11.96 4.05
C ILE A 26 -2.98 12.86 2.84
N TYR A 27 -3.51 12.29 1.76
CA TYR A 27 -3.83 13.03 0.55
C TYR A 27 -5.21 13.68 0.62
N ALA A 28 -6.19 12.95 1.15
CA ALA A 28 -7.53 13.43 1.38
C ALA A 28 -8.18 12.66 2.53
N ALA A 29 -9.05 13.31 3.28
CA ALA A 29 -9.90 12.67 4.27
C ALA A 29 -11.19 13.46 4.39
N GLU A 30 -12.31 12.76 4.52
CA GLU A 30 -13.62 13.37 4.69
C GLU A 30 -14.45 12.53 5.65
N ASP A 31 -15.19 13.22 6.52
CA ASP A 31 -16.17 12.61 7.43
C ASP A 31 -17.59 12.68 6.82
N GLY A 32 -18.54 11.95 7.38
CA GLY A 32 -19.95 12.01 6.96
C GLY A 32 -20.59 10.62 6.85
N GLU A 33 -21.55 10.47 5.94
CA GLU A 33 -22.29 9.22 5.77
C GLU A 33 -21.40 8.08 5.26
N ARG A 34 -20.37 8.40 4.48
CA ARG A 34 -19.39 7.45 3.93
C ARG A 34 -17.98 8.00 4.11
N PRO A 35 -17.46 8.01 5.34
CA PRO A 35 -16.17 8.60 5.63
C PRO A 35 -15.06 7.83 4.91
N PHE A 36 -14.04 8.55 4.47
CA PHE A 36 -12.90 7.96 3.79
C PHE A 36 -11.58 8.64 4.16
N ILE A 37 -10.50 7.90 3.94
CA ILE A 37 -9.14 8.42 3.99
C ILE A 37 -8.35 7.87 2.80
N THR A 38 -7.74 8.78 2.04
CA THR A 38 -6.81 8.46 0.96
C THR A 38 -5.41 8.79 1.43
N PHE A 39 -4.55 7.77 1.41
CA PHE A 39 -3.12 7.97 1.61
C PHE A 39 -2.44 8.21 0.27
N LYS A 40 -1.26 8.83 0.29
CA LYS A 40 -0.37 8.89 -0.86
C LYS A 40 1.02 8.43 -0.44
N TYR A 41 1.59 7.57 -1.27
CA TYR A 41 2.93 7.05 -1.09
C TYR A 41 3.67 7.11 -2.43
N HIS A 42 4.90 7.64 -2.40
CA HIS A 42 5.77 7.71 -3.56
C HIS A 42 6.97 6.77 -3.37
N ILE A 43 7.06 5.77 -4.23
CA ILE A 43 8.14 4.79 -4.30
C ILE A 43 9.18 5.35 -5.28
N SER A 44 10.40 5.58 -4.80
CA SER A 44 11.46 6.11 -5.65
C SER A 44 12.00 5.03 -6.60
N GLY A 45 12.35 5.40 -7.84
CA GLY A 45 12.67 4.46 -8.92
C GLY A 45 13.99 3.68 -8.83
N ARG A 46 14.50 3.48 -7.62
CA ARG A 46 15.64 2.61 -7.29
C ARG A 46 15.35 1.72 -6.07
N GLU A 47 14.20 1.84 -5.43
CA GLU A 47 13.77 0.92 -4.39
C GLU A 47 13.58 -0.46 -5.01
N GLU A 48 14.25 -1.45 -4.41
CA GLU A 48 14.08 -2.88 -4.73
C GLU A 48 14.29 -3.27 -6.19
N GLY A 49 15.03 -2.46 -6.96
CA GLY A 49 15.45 -2.78 -8.32
C GLY A 49 14.36 -2.66 -9.40
N TYR A 50 13.14 -2.25 -9.04
CA TYR A 50 12.07 -2.03 -10.02
C TYR A 50 12.34 -0.77 -10.86
N PRO A 51 12.00 -0.75 -12.16
CA PRO A 51 12.26 0.40 -13.02
C PRO A 51 11.35 1.59 -12.66
N GLY A 52 11.95 2.75 -12.39
CA GLY A 52 11.19 4.00 -12.32
C GLY A 52 10.32 4.15 -11.07
N ALA A 53 9.84 5.37 -10.86
CA ALA A 53 9.08 5.73 -9.67
C ALA A 53 7.61 5.35 -9.80
N VAL A 54 6.96 5.08 -8.67
CA VAL A 54 5.54 4.74 -8.59
C VAL A 54 4.84 5.64 -7.57
N SER A 55 3.72 6.23 -7.95
CA SER A 55 2.77 6.84 -7.02
C SER A 55 1.68 5.82 -6.69
N ASN A 56 1.39 5.62 -5.41
CA ASN A 56 0.31 4.77 -4.92
C ASN A 56 -0.64 5.57 -4.03
N THR A 57 -1.94 5.39 -4.20
CA THR A 57 -2.99 6.14 -3.49
C THR A 57 -4.11 5.23 -2.97
N PRO A 58 -3.86 4.40 -1.94
CA PRO A 58 -4.91 3.57 -1.37
C PRO A 58 -5.95 4.43 -0.63
N THR A 59 -7.23 4.14 -0.86
CA THR A 59 -8.36 4.80 -0.21
C THR A 59 -9.19 3.80 0.58
N TYR A 60 -9.24 4.00 1.89
CA TYR A 60 -10.11 3.25 2.79
C TYR A 60 -11.43 3.99 2.95
N ILE A 61 -12.54 3.26 2.85
CA ILE A 61 -13.89 3.81 2.92
C ILE A 61 -14.72 2.94 3.86
N LEU A 62 -15.39 3.55 4.84
CA LEU A 62 -16.43 2.87 5.61
C LEU A 62 -17.73 2.97 4.84
N MET A 63 -18.22 1.84 4.33
CA MET A 63 -19.42 1.77 3.50
C MET A 63 -20.69 1.62 4.36
N SER A 64 -20.55 1.03 5.54
CA SER A 64 -21.58 0.85 6.58
C SER A 64 -20.90 0.44 7.90
N GLU A 65 -21.67 0.19 8.96
CA GLU A 65 -21.17 -0.26 10.27
C GLU A 65 -20.30 -1.54 10.22
N THR A 66 -20.52 -2.40 9.22
CA THR A 66 -19.87 -3.73 9.13
C THR A 66 -19.13 -3.95 7.81
N THR A 67 -19.08 -2.95 6.93
CA THR A 67 -18.49 -3.08 5.59
C THR A 67 -17.46 -2.00 5.35
N MET A 68 -16.24 -2.41 5.03
CA MET A 68 -15.15 -1.53 4.61
C MET A 68 -14.75 -1.85 3.18
N LYS A 69 -14.43 -0.82 2.40
CA LYS A 69 -13.85 -0.94 1.05
C LYS A 69 -12.44 -0.38 1.05
N LEU A 70 -11.55 -1.05 0.32
CA LEU A 70 -10.23 -0.53 -0.03
C LEU A 70 -10.13 -0.41 -1.55
N ASN A 71 -10.00 0.82 -2.06
CA ASN A 71 -9.59 1.06 -3.44
C ASN A 71 -8.07 1.22 -3.46
N MET A 72 -7.37 0.47 -4.31
CA MET A 72 -5.93 0.58 -4.49
C MET A 72 -5.63 1.03 -5.91
N GLU A 73 -4.93 2.15 -6.04
CA GLU A 73 -4.56 2.73 -7.32
C GLU A 73 -3.06 3.06 -7.29
N ALA A 74 -2.34 2.67 -8.34
CA ALA A 74 -0.94 3.05 -8.50
C ALA A 74 -0.60 3.27 -9.97
N SER A 75 0.35 4.17 -10.20
CA SER A 75 0.80 4.54 -11.54
C SER A 75 2.32 4.64 -11.60
N ALA A 76 2.87 4.15 -12.72
CA ALA A 76 4.28 4.32 -13.05
C ALA A 76 4.51 5.74 -13.59
N GLU A 77 5.41 6.50 -12.99
CA GLU A 77 5.53 7.93 -13.31
C GLU A 77 6.48 8.21 -14.46
N ASN A 78 7.62 7.52 -14.52
CA ASN A 78 8.72 7.88 -15.42
C ASN A 78 9.28 6.71 -16.25
N LYS A 79 8.97 5.45 -15.89
CA LYS A 79 9.31 4.26 -16.66
C LYS A 79 8.24 3.20 -16.45
N ASN A 80 7.99 2.38 -17.47
CA ASN A 80 7.11 1.23 -17.35
C ASN A 80 7.64 0.27 -16.28
N THR A 81 6.77 -0.07 -15.33
CA THR A 81 7.09 -0.96 -14.21
C THR A 81 5.91 -1.89 -13.94
N PRO A 82 6.13 -3.17 -13.63
CA PRO A 82 5.05 -4.04 -13.21
C PRO A 82 4.52 -3.60 -11.84
N ILE A 83 3.20 -3.62 -11.68
CA ILE A 83 2.51 -3.26 -10.43
C ILE A 83 1.52 -4.38 -10.09
N ASN A 84 1.60 -4.90 -8.86
CA ASN A 84 0.63 -5.83 -8.30
C ASN A 84 0.41 -5.46 -6.82
N LEU A 85 -0.81 -5.03 -6.48
CA LEU A 85 -1.13 -4.52 -5.15
C LEU A 85 -1.92 -5.55 -4.37
N ALA A 86 -1.55 -5.76 -3.11
CA ALA A 86 -2.25 -6.67 -2.20
C ALA A 86 -2.38 -6.03 -0.81
N GLN A 87 -3.32 -6.57 -0.03
CA GLN A 87 -3.67 -6.11 1.31
C GLN A 87 -3.42 -7.29 2.27
N ASN A 88 -2.73 -7.04 3.39
CA ASN A 88 -2.34 -8.08 4.34
C ASN A 88 -2.95 -7.87 5.74
N THR A 89 -4.26 -7.67 5.83
CA THR A 89 -4.98 -7.55 7.12
C THR A 89 -5.14 -8.93 7.73
N TYR A 90 -4.81 -9.03 9.01
CA TYR A 90 -5.10 -10.20 9.85
C TYR A 90 -6.37 -9.94 10.65
N TRP A 91 -7.31 -10.89 10.60
CA TRP A 91 -8.56 -10.83 11.36
C TRP A 91 -8.50 -11.81 12.53
N ASN A 92 -8.73 -11.31 13.75
CA ASN A 92 -8.99 -12.15 14.92
C ASN A 92 -10.38 -11.80 15.48
N LEU A 93 -11.38 -12.60 15.12
CA LEU A 93 -12.78 -12.35 15.49
C LEU A 93 -13.07 -12.61 16.97
N ALA A 94 -12.25 -13.42 17.65
CA ALA A 94 -12.41 -13.65 19.09
C ALA A 94 -11.95 -12.44 19.92
N GLY A 95 -11.20 -11.52 19.31
CA GLY A 95 -10.46 -10.49 20.04
C GLY A 95 -9.41 -11.14 20.95
N ASN A 96 -8.68 -10.33 21.72
CA ASN A 96 -7.66 -10.79 22.66
C ASN A 96 -8.31 -11.40 23.93
N ALA A 97 -9.29 -12.30 23.75
CA ALA A 97 -10.04 -12.96 24.81
C ALA A 97 -9.17 -14.02 25.49
N SER A 98 -8.41 -13.55 26.45
CA SER A 98 -7.65 -14.32 27.44
C SER A 98 -7.88 -13.71 28.81
#